data_AF-A0A0B8T0W9-F1
#
_entry.id   AF-A0A0B8T0W9-F1
#
_cell.length_a   1.000
_cell.length_b   1.000
_cell.length_c   1.000
_cell.angle_alpha   90.00
_cell.angle_beta   90.00
_cell.angle_gamma   90.00
#
_symmetry.space_group_name_H-M   'P 1'
#
loop_
_entity.id
_entity.type
_entity.pdbx_description
1 polymer ?
#
loop_
_entity_poly.entity_id
_entity_poly.type
_entity_poly.pdbx_seq_one_letter_code
_entity_poly.pdbx_strand_id
1 'polypeptide(L)'
;MRFLWLMLRFLYNYSLAILWGILMLLLMGLPSSDLPNTNYFEGFDKLAHCGFFFVFTTLLLRGGILQGKGRGSKFKTFFIVLIITSALAFGTEAIQLYFSFGRMADWWDIFADYMGIGMALLSYLLLHQRKQAY
;
A
#
# COMPACT_ATOMS: atom_id res chain seq x y z
N MET A 1 -12.48 -7.18 -27.90
CA MET A 1 -13.47 -6.65 -26.92
C MET A 1 -13.29 -7.18 -25.49
N ARG A 2 -13.16 -8.51 -25.25
CA ARG A 2 -13.03 -9.10 -23.89
C ARG A 2 -11.79 -8.63 -23.09
N PHE A 3 -10.65 -8.42 -23.75
CA PHE A 3 -9.44 -7.90 -23.12
C PHE A 3 -9.63 -6.49 -22.54
N LEU A 4 -10.16 -5.57 -23.34
CA LEU A 4 -10.43 -4.19 -22.93
C LEU A 4 -11.37 -4.13 -21.72
N TRP A 5 -12.41 -4.96 -21.70
CA TRP A 5 -13.33 -5.05 -20.58
C TRP A 5 -12.67 -5.54 -19.29
N LEU A 6 -11.80 -6.56 -19.37
CA LEU A 6 -11.05 -7.05 -18.20
C LEU A 6 -10.11 -5.98 -17.65
N MET A 7 -9.46 -5.21 -18.53
CA MET A 7 -8.57 -4.11 -18.16
C MET A 7 -9.35 -2.98 -17.48
N LEU A 8 -10.46 -2.51 -18.07
CA LEU A 8 -11.29 -1.46 -17.48
C LEU A 8 -11.85 -1.88 -16.12
N ARG A 9 -12.27 -3.15 -15.99
CA ARG A 9 -12.75 -3.69 -14.72
C ARG A 9 -11.64 -3.76 -13.66
N PHE A 10 -10.42 -4.12 -14.06
CA PHE A 10 -9.26 -4.06 -13.18
C PHE A 10 -9.02 -2.63 -12.71
N LEU A 11 -8.90 -1.67 -13.63
CA LEU A 11 -8.67 -0.26 -13.29
C LEU A 11 -9.76 0.29 -12.36
N TYR A 12 -11.03 -0.04 -12.61
CA TYR A 12 -12.13 0.37 -11.76
C TYR A 12 -12.02 -0.22 -10.35
N ASN A 13 -11.77 -1.53 -10.21
CA ASN A 13 -11.70 -2.20 -8.92
C ASN A 13 -10.49 -1.76 -8.08
N TYR A 14 -9.38 -1.40 -8.73
CA TYR A 14 -8.16 -0.94 -8.09
C TYR A 14 -8.02 0.59 -8.06
N SER A 15 -8.99 1.35 -8.56
CA SER A 15 -8.93 2.81 -8.69
C SER A 15 -8.54 3.53 -7.40
N LEU A 16 -9.13 3.14 -6.26
CA LEU A 16 -8.79 3.73 -4.97
C LEU A 16 -7.35 3.41 -4.53
N ALA A 17 -6.88 2.19 -4.79
CA ALA A 17 -5.50 1.80 -4.48
C ALA A 17 -4.51 2.57 -5.37
N ILE A 18 -4.84 2.75 -6.65
CA ILE A 18 -4.03 3.55 -7.59
C ILE A 18 -3.98 5.00 -7.15
N LEU A 19 -5.13 5.62 -6.86
CA LEU A 19 -5.21 7.00 -6.38
C LEU A 19 -4.38 7.20 -5.11
N TRP A 20 -4.55 6.30 -4.13
CA TRP A 20 -3.81 6.37 -2.88
C TRP A 20 -2.32 6.11 -3.08
N GLY A 21 -1.93 5.17 -3.94
CA GLY A 21 -0.53 4.90 -4.26
C GLY A 21 0.15 6.10 -4.92
N ILE A 22 -0.54 6.83 -5.81
CA ILE A 22 -0.02 8.08 -6.37
C ILE A 22 0.15 9.13 -5.28
N LEU A 23 -0.86 9.34 -4.44
CA LEU A 23 -0.79 10.28 -3.33
C LEU A 23 0.37 9.96 -2.38
N MET A 24 0.51 8.68 -2.02
CA MET A 24 1.57 8.16 -1.17
C MET A 24 2.95 8.44 -1.77
N LEU A 25 3.17 8.11 -3.04
CA LEU A 25 4.45 8.37 -3.72
C LEU A 25 4.78 9.87 -3.79
N LEU A 26 3.78 10.73 -4.04
CA LEU A 26 3.97 12.17 -4.03
C LEU A 26 4.37 12.67 -2.64
N LEU A 27 3.62 12.32 -1.60
CA LEU A 27 3.87 12.83 -0.24
C LEU A 27 5.19 12.31 0.34
N MET A 28 5.51 11.03 0.11
CA MET A 28 6.73 10.41 0.63
C MET A 28 7.97 10.81 -0.18
N GLY A 29 7.83 11.12 -1.47
CA GLY A 29 8.92 11.56 -2.33
C GLY A 29 9.24 13.06 -2.26
N LEU A 30 8.40 13.86 -1.58
CA LEU A 30 8.69 15.29 -1.39
C LEU A 30 9.89 15.51 -0.44
N PRO A 31 10.71 16.54 -0.68
CA PRO A 31 11.72 16.99 0.27
C PRO A 31 11.08 17.41 1.60
N SER A 32 11.80 17.22 2.70
CA SER A 32 11.34 17.61 4.04
C SER A 32 11.02 19.11 4.15
N SER A 33 11.69 19.96 3.34
CA SER A 33 11.48 21.41 3.30
C SER A 33 10.11 21.83 2.77
N ASP A 34 9.51 20.98 1.94
CA ASP A 34 8.25 21.29 1.24
C ASP A 34 7.04 20.77 2.02
N LEU A 35 7.29 20.00 3.09
CA LEU A 35 6.27 19.52 4.00
C LEU A 35 6.08 20.53 5.16
N PRO A 36 4.84 20.77 5.62
CA PRO A 36 4.61 21.56 6.83
C PRO A 36 5.34 20.92 8.00
N ASN A 37 5.79 21.72 8.97
CA ASN A 37 6.50 21.23 10.16
C ASN A 37 5.77 20.04 10.79
N THR A 38 6.37 18.86 10.69
CA THR A 38 5.80 17.58 11.14
C THR A 38 6.21 17.22 12.58
N ASN A 39 6.76 18.18 13.33
CA ASN A 39 7.16 18.04 14.74
C ASN A 39 5.95 18.02 15.70
N TYR A 40 4.90 17.26 15.36
CA TYR A 40 3.74 17.06 16.23
C TYR A 40 4.14 16.26 17.48
N PHE A 41 4.91 15.18 17.29
CA PHE A 41 5.53 14.37 18.34
C PHE A 41 6.66 13.51 17.76
N GLU A 42 7.51 12.96 18.63
CA GLU A 42 8.62 12.08 18.24
C GLU A 42 8.11 10.79 17.56
N GLY A 43 8.58 10.53 16.34
CA GLY A 43 8.17 9.35 15.56
C GLY A 43 6.87 9.52 14.75
N PHE A 44 6.33 10.74 14.64
CA PHE A 44 5.16 11.00 13.78
C PHE A 44 5.36 10.52 12.33
N ASP A 45 6.55 10.75 11.76
CA ASP A 45 6.89 10.31 10.40
C ASP A 45 6.75 8.79 10.23
N LYS A 46 7.26 8.02 11.18
CA LYS A 46 7.13 6.55 11.23
C LYS A 46 5.67 6.11 11.38
N LEU A 47 4.87 6.83 12.17
CA LEU A 47 3.43 6.57 12.22
C LEU A 47 2.75 6.84 10.87
N ALA A 48 3.14 7.91 10.18
CA ALA A 48 2.62 8.24 8.85
C ALA A 48 2.97 7.15 7.84
N HIS A 49 4.23 6.70 7.79
CA HIS A 49 4.69 5.56 6.98
C HIS A 49 3.82 4.30 7.22
N CYS A 50 3.67 3.89 8.48
CA CYS A 50 2.79 2.79 8.86
C CYS A 50 1.35 2.99 8.38
N GLY A 51 0.78 4.19 8.58
CA GLY A 51 -0.58 4.53 8.14
C GLY A 51 -0.75 4.49 6.62
N PHE A 52 0.20 5.05 5.85
CA PHE A 52 0.17 5.06 4.40
C PHE A 52 0.15 3.64 3.83
N PHE A 53 1.06 2.79 4.31
CA PHE A 53 1.15 1.41 3.85
C PHE A 53 -0.02 0.54 4.34
N PHE A 54 -0.56 0.79 5.53
CA PHE A 54 -1.77 0.12 6.00
C PHE A 54 -2.97 0.39 5.08
N VAL A 55 -3.23 1.67 4.77
CA VAL A 55 -4.34 2.07 3.89
C VAL A 55 -4.12 1.54 2.48
N PHE A 56 -2.91 1.71 1.94
CA PHE A 56 -2.56 1.23 0.59
C PHE A 56 -2.77 -0.28 0.45
N THR A 57 -2.24 -1.07 1.39
CA THR A 57 -2.37 -2.53 1.41
C THR A 57 -3.83 -2.95 1.52
N THR A 58 -4.60 -2.29 2.39
CA THR A 58 -6.04 -2.54 2.55
C THR A 58 -6.82 -2.29 1.25
N LEU A 59 -6.51 -1.20 0.55
CA LEU A 59 -7.15 -0.87 -0.73
C LEU A 59 -6.77 -1.86 -1.84
N LEU A 60 -5.51 -2.32 -1.89
CA LEU A 60 -5.08 -3.38 -2.81
C LEU A 60 -5.81 -4.70 -2.56
N LEU A 61 -5.93 -5.11 -1.29
CA LEU A 61 -6.66 -6.31 -0.89
C LEU A 61 -8.13 -6.21 -1.29
N ARG A 62 -8.77 -5.06 -1.05
CA ARG A 62 -10.15 -4.78 -1.49
C ARG A 62 -10.31 -4.93 -3.00
N GLY A 63 -9.38 -4.35 -3.79
CA GLY A 63 -9.38 -4.50 -5.25
C GLY A 63 -9.29 -5.97 -5.69
N GLY A 64 -8.43 -6.75 -5.03
CA GLY A 64 -8.30 -8.19 -5.28
C GLY A 64 -9.57 -8.99 -5.00
N ILE A 65 -10.25 -8.69 -3.88
CA ILE A 65 -11.52 -9.33 -3.51
C ILE A 65 -12.59 -9.03 -4.57
N LEU A 66 -12.72 -7.76 -4.99
CA LEU A 66 -13.72 -7.32 -5.98
C LEU A 66 -13.45 -7.92 -7.37
N GLN A 67 -12.18 -7.93 -7.79
CA GLN A 67 -11.76 -8.50 -9.07
C GLN A 67 -12.08 -10.00 -9.13
N GLY A 68 -11.72 -10.74 -8.07
CA GLY A 68 -11.97 -12.17 -7.93
C GLY A 68 -13.43 -12.54 -7.60
N LYS A 69 -14.33 -11.58 -7.43
CA LYS A 69 -15.72 -11.78 -6.96
C LYS A 69 -15.80 -12.62 -5.67
N GLY A 70 -14.81 -12.49 -4.78
CA GLY A 70 -14.71 -13.29 -3.56
C GLY A 70 -14.42 -14.80 -3.75
N ARG A 71 -14.17 -15.26 -4.99
CA ARG A 71 -13.85 -16.66 -5.30
C ARG A 71 -12.35 -16.93 -5.48
N GLY A 72 -11.55 -15.87 -5.50
CA GLY A 72 -10.09 -15.96 -5.63
C GLY A 72 -9.44 -16.76 -4.49
N SER A 73 -8.24 -17.28 -4.75
CA SER A 73 -7.43 -17.89 -3.69
C SER A 73 -6.93 -16.81 -2.74
N LYS A 74 -7.30 -16.96 -1.46
CA LYS A 74 -6.90 -16.06 -0.38
C LYS A 74 -5.38 -15.91 -0.28
N PHE A 75 -4.66 -17.04 -0.31
CA PHE A 75 -3.20 -17.04 -0.26
C PHE A 75 -2.58 -16.43 -1.52
N LYS A 76 -3.17 -16.67 -2.70
CA LYS A 76 -2.69 -16.02 -3.93
C LYS A 76 -2.78 -14.50 -3.83
N THR A 77 -3.92 -13.97 -3.37
CA THR A 77 -4.09 -12.54 -3.17
C THR A 77 -3.12 -12.01 -2.10
N PHE A 78 -2.96 -12.72 -0.99
CA PHE A 78 -2.01 -12.37 0.07
C PHE A 78 -0.59 -12.20 -0.47
N PHE A 79 -0.04 -13.21 -1.16
CA PHE A 79 1.34 -13.16 -1.65
C PHE A 79 1.55 -12.11 -2.74
N ILE A 80 0.59 -11.93 -3.65
CA ILE A 80 0.68 -10.88 -4.68
C ILE A 80 0.71 -9.50 -4.03
N VAL A 81 -0.18 -9.24 -3.08
CA VAL A 81 -0.22 -7.95 -2.39
C VAL A 81 1.07 -7.74 -1.61
N LEU A 82 1.54 -8.74 -0.85
CA LEU A 82 2.80 -8.64 -0.11
C LEU A 82 3.97 -8.27 -1.02
N ILE A 83 4.13 -8.92 -2.18
CA ILE A 83 5.21 -8.61 -3.13
C ILE A 83 5.09 -7.17 -3.65
N ILE A 84 3.89 -6.73 -4.02
CA ILE A 84 3.67 -5.36 -4.54
C ILE A 84 3.98 -4.32 -3.46
N THR A 85 3.49 -4.51 -2.24
CA THR A 85 3.68 -3.55 -1.15
C THR A 85 5.12 -3.54 -0.67
N SER A 86 5.79 -4.70 -0.61
CA SER A 86 7.23 -4.78 -0.32
C SER A 86 8.07 -4.04 -1.37
N ALA A 87 7.77 -4.24 -2.66
CA ALA A 87 8.47 -3.53 -3.72
C ALA A 87 8.28 -2.01 -3.61
N LEU A 88 7.08 -1.55 -3.23
CA LEU A 88 6.85 -0.13 -3.02
C LEU A 88 7.50 0.43 -1.75
N ALA A 89 7.55 -0.31 -0.63
CA ALA A 89 8.24 0.12 0.59
C ALA A 89 9.74 0.39 0.33
N PHE A 90 10.43 -0.55 -0.32
CA PHE A 90 11.81 -0.31 -0.74
C PHE A 90 11.91 0.78 -1.82
N GLY A 91 10.93 0.87 -2.71
CA GLY A 91 10.89 1.88 -3.76
C GLY A 91 10.74 3.30 -3.23
N THR A 92 9.92 3.53 -2.21
CA THR A 92 9.73 4.84 -1.58
C THR A 92 11.00 5.32 -0.89
N GLU A 93 11.68 4.44 -0.16
CA GLU A 93 12.97 4.76 0.46
C GLU A 93 14.06 5.06 -0.58
N ALA A 94 14.10 4.28 -1.67
CA ALA A 94 15.02 4.56 -2.76
C ALA A 94 14.72 5.91 -3.41
N ILE A 95 13.45 6.26 -3.61
CA ILE A 95 13.05 7.57 -4.12
C ILE A 95 13.53 8.68 -3.18
N GLN A 96 13.33 8.54 -1.87
CA GLN A 96 13.80 9.51 -0.89
C GLN A 96 15.32 9.68 -0.93
N LEU A 97 16.07 8.58 -0.99
CA LEU A 97 17.54 8.60 -1.02
C LEU A 97 18.10 9.28 -2.28
N TYR A 98 17.51 9.01 -3.45
CA TYR A 98 18.07 9.44 -4.74
C TYR A 98 17.46 10.75 -5.28
N PHE A 99 16.23 11.10 -4.90
CA PHE A 99 15.49 12.21 -5.49
C PHE A 99 15.05 13.29 -4.49
N SER A 100 15.03 13.00 -3.18
CA SER A 100 14.59 13.97 -2.16
C SER A 100 15.79 14.59 -1.44
N PHE A 101 16.27 15.75 -1.93
CA PHE A 101 17.36 16.48 -1.30
C PHE A 101 17.05 16.78 0.18
N GLY A 102 17.89 16.26 1.09
CA GLY A 102 17.75 16.46 2.54
C GLY A 102 16.92 15.41 3.30
N ARG A 103 16.39 14.38 2.62
CA ARG A 103 15.91 13.15 3.28
C ARG A 103 16.99 12.08 3.22
N MET A 104 17.11 11.30 4.30
CA MET A 104 17.93 10.10 4.34
C MET A 104 16.99 8.90 4.47
N ALA A 105 17.21 7.87 3.66
CA ALA A 105 16.51 6.61 3.84
C ALA A 105 16.84 6.02 5.21
N ASP A 106 15.81 5.56 5.93
CA ASP A 106 15.92 5.02 7.28
C ASP A 106 15.33 3.60 7.32
N TRP A 107 16.09 2.66 7.85
CA TRP A 107 15.62 1.28 8.04
C TRP A 107 14.41 1.22 8.96
N TRP A 108 14.24 2.19 9.87
CA TRP A 108 13.05 2.28 10.70
C TRP A 108 11.80 2.70 9.93
N ASP A 109 11.95 3.41 8.83
CA ASP A 109 10.83 3.79 7.98
C ASP A 109 10.34 2.56 7.20
N ILE A 110 11.26 1.73 6.69
CA ILE A 110 10.93 0.40 6.16
C ILE A 110 10.23 -0.46 7.22
N PHE A 111 10.75 -0.50 8.44
CA PHE A 111 10.10 -1.26 9.52
C PHE A 111 8.66 -0.77 9.76
N ALA A 112 8.45 0.53 9.79
CA ALA A 112 7.13 1.13 9.95
C ALA A 112 6.19 0.79 8.78
N ASP A 113 6.69 0.82 7.54
CA ASP A 113 5.94 0.39 6.36
C ASP A 113 5.46 -1.07 6.51
N TYR A 114 6.35 -1.96 6.94
CA TYR A 114 6.03 -3.37 7.15
C TYR A 114 5.05 -3.61 8.30
N MET A 115 5.03 -2.75 9.34
CA MET A 115 3.99 -2.81 10.36
C MET A 115 2.61 -2.53 9.74
N GLY A 116 2.49 -1.51 8.91
CA GLY A 116 1.26 -1.18 8.19
C GLY A 116 0.81 -2.30 7.24
N ILE A 117 1.74 -2.82 6.43
CA ILE A 117 1.50 -3.97 5.53
C ILE A 117 1.02 -5.18 6.34
N GLY A 118 1.72 -5.51 7.42
CA GLY A 118 1.43 -6.64 8.30
C GLY A 118 0.04 -6.55 8.93
N MET A 119 -0.32 -5.38 9.47
CA MET A 119 -1.65 -5.11 10.03
C MET A 119 -2.77 -5.36 9.02
N ALA A 120 -2.63 -4.87 7.79
CA ALA A 120 -3.63 -5.03 6.74
C ALA A 120 -3.74 -6.49 6.26
N LEU A 121 -2.60 -7.16 6.05
CA LEU A 121 -2.54 -8.56 5.64
C LEU A 121 -3.10 -9.50 6.72
N LEU A 122 -2.76 -9.27 7.99
CA LEU A 122 -3.31 -10.04 9.11
C LEU A 122 -4.82 -9.84 9.24
N SER A 123 -5.29 -8.59 9.13
CA SER A 123 -6.74 -8.29 9.12
C SER A 123 -7.46 -9.03 7.99
N TYR A 124 -6.85 -9.08 6.79
CA TYR A 124 -7.38 -9.88 5.69
C TYR A 124 -7.38 -11.38 5.98
N LEU A 125 -6.33 -11.91 6.62
CA LEU A 125 -6.30 -13.32 7.02
C LEU A 125 -7.35 -13.66 8.08
N LEU A 126 -7.66 -12.77 9.01
CA LEU A 126 -8.64 -13.03 10.07
C LEU A 126 -10.08 -12.83 9.59
N LEU A 127 -10.35 -11.76 8.84
CA LEU A 127 -11.71 -11.32 8.52
C LEU A 127 -12.21 -11.82 7.16
N HIS A 128 -11.31 -12.11 6.21
CA HIS A 128 -11.74 -12.61 4.91
C HIS A 128 -12.00 -14.11 4.96
N GLN A 129 -13.28 -14.46 5.12
CA GLN A 129 -13.77 -15.82 4.98
C GLN A 129 -14.33 -16.02 3.56
N ARG A 130 -14.06 -17.19 2.97
CA ARG A 130 -14.72 -17.58 1.71
C ARG A 130 -16.22 -17.64 1.98
N LYS A 131 -17.03 -16.93 1.18
CA LYS A 131 -18.47 -17.25 1.10
C LYS A 131 -18.55 -18.70 0.62
N GLN A 132 -18.91 -19.62 1.52
CA GLN A 132 -19.34 -20.94 1.09
C GLN A 132 -20.65 -20.73 0.33
N ALA A 133 -20.64 -21.06 -0.97
CA ALA A 133 -21.86 -21.10 -1.74
C ALA A 133 -22.63 -22.33 -1.26
N TYR A 134 -23.68 -22.10 -0.47
CA TYR A 134 -24.76 -23.07 -0.31
C TYR A 134 -25.56 -23.12 -1.61
#